data_AF-A0A0D0AIP4-F1
#
_entry.id   AF-A0A0D0AIP4-F1
#
_cell.length_a   1.000
_cell.length_b   1.000
_cell.length_c   1.000
_cell.angle_alpha   90.00
_cell.angle_beta   90.00
_cell.angle_gamma   90.00
#
_symmetry.space_group_name_H-M   'P 1'
#
loop_
_entity.id
_entity.type
_entity.pdbx_description
1 polymer ?
#
loop_
_entity_poly.entity_id
_entity_poly.type
_entity_poly.pdbx_seq_one_letter_code
_entity_poly.pdbx_strand_id
1 'polypeptide(L)' 'SALIVLDQERFASKVLGRWLKHKNFSSFVHQLNMYGFHKIPHLQQGVLHSDSDTEFWNFSTPISSVANQICS' A
#
# COMPACT_ATOMS: atom_id res chain seq x y z
N SER A 1 -5.48 9.36 -6.23
CA SER A 1 -6.15 8.11 -5.79
C SER A 1 -5.46 7.61 -4.52
N ALA A 2 -6.16 6.90 -3.66
CA ALA A 2 -5.62 6.37 -2.40
C ALA A 2 -6.01 4.90 -2.19
N LEU A 3 -5.12 4.13 -1.56
CA LEU A 3 -5.27 2.72 -1.25
C LEU A 3 -4.91 2.49 0.22
N ILE A 4 -5.76 1.77 0.95
CA ILE A 4 -5.54 1.45 2.36
C ILE A 4 -5.56 -0.08 2.52
N VAL A 5 -4.53 -0.63 3.18
CA VAL A 5 -4.42 -2.05 3.52
C VAL A 5 -4.34 -2.17 5.05
N LEU A 6 -5.40 -2.74 5.65
CA LEU A 6 -5.52 -2.84 7.12
C LEU A 6 -4.74 -4.01 7.72
N ASP A 7 -4.73 -5.16 7.03
CA ASP A 7 -4.06 -6.39 7.47
C ASP A 7 -3.26 -6.94 6.29
N GLN A 8 -1.94 -6.69 6.31
CA GLN A 8 -1.05 -7.07 5.22
C GLN A 8 -0.97 -8.59 5.04
N GLU A 9 -1.03 -9.37 6.11
CA GLU A 9 -0.87 -10.83 6.05
C GLU A 9 -2.11 -11.48 5.46
N ARG A 10 -3.29 -11.06 5.93
CA ARG A 10 -4.56 -11.55 5.40
C ARG A 10 -4.75 -11.08 3.95
N PHE A 11 -4.36 -9.85 3.63
CA PHE A 11 -4.40 -9.35 2.26
C PHE A 11 -3.46 -10.14 1.34
N ALA A 12 -2.22 -10.40 1.75
CA ALA A 12 -1.26 -11.22 1.02
C ALA A 12 -1.79 -12.63 0.75
N SER A 13 -2.32 -13.29 1.78
CA SER A 13 -2.80 -14.67 1.68
C SER A 13 -4.09 -14.79 0.86
N LYS A 14 -5.06 -13.90 1.09
CA LYS A 14 -6.41 -13.99 0.51
C LYS A 14 -6.58 -13.21 -0.78
N VAL A 15 -5.87 -12.11 -0.98
CA VAL A 15 -6.04 -11.26 -2.17
C VAL A 15 -4.91 -11.52 -3.14
N LEU A 16 -3.64 -11.29 -2.75
CA LEU A 16 -2.52 -11.46 -3.67
C LEU A 16 -2.46 -12.89 -4.22
N GLY A 17 -2.73 -13.90 -3.38
CA GLY A 17 -2.77 -15.30 -3.81
C GLY A 17 -3.84 -15.66 -4.86
N ARG A 18 -4.83 -14.79 -5.11
CA ARG A 18 -5.84 -14.99 -6.16
C ARG A 18 -5.49 -14.27 -7.46
N TRP A 19 -4.74 -13.17 -7.39
CA TRP A 19 -4.51 -12.27 -8.53
C TRP A 19 -3.04 -12.25 -9.01
N LEU A 20 -2.08 -12.58 -8.15
CA LEU A 20 -0.65 -12.56 -8.44
C LEU A 20 -0.03 -13.96 -8.27
N LYS A 21 1.02 -14.23 -9.04
CA LYS A 21 1.84 -15.45 -8.91
C LYS A 21 2.60 -15.53 -7.58
N HIS A 22 2.78 -14.39 -6.91
CA HIS A 22 3.48 -14.28 -5.63
C HIS A 22 2.53 -13.71 -4.57
N LYS A 23 2.56 -14.31 -3.38
CA LYS A 23 1.80 -13.83 -2.21
C LYS A 23 2.60 -12.84 -1.35
N ASN A 24 3.80 -12.45 -1.80
CA ASN A 24 4.66 -11.58 -1.02
C ASN A 24 4.17 -10.12 -1.11
N PHE A 25 3.80 -9.54 0.03
CA PHE A 25 3.36 -8.17 0.13
C PHE A 25 4.43 -7.17 -0.33
N SER A 26 5.72 -7.44 -0.10
CA SER A 26 6.83 -6.59 -0.54
C SER A 26 6.88 -6.44 -2.06
N SER A 27 6.62 -7.52 -2.81
CA SER A 27 6.55 -7.47 -4.28
C SER A 27 5.38 -6.62 -4.76
N PHE A 28 4.25 -6.66 -4.05
CA PHE A 28 3.11 -5.79 -4.32
C PHE A 28 3.42 -4.32 -4.04
N VAL A 29 4.10 -4.01 -2.93
CA VAL A 29 4.57 -2.64 -2.63
C VAL A 29 5.55 -2.14 -3.68
N HIS A 30 6.45 -2.99 -4.18
CA HIS A 30 7.37 -2.63 -5.25
C HIS A 30 6.62 -2.27 -6.55
N GLN A 31 5.60 -3.05 -6.91
CA GLN A 31 4.72 -2.72 -8.04
C GLN A 31 4.03 -1.38 -7.82
N LEU A 32 3.41 -1.15 -6.65
CA LEU A 32 2.79 0.12 -6.30
C LEU A 32 3.75 1.30 -6.47
N ASN A 33 4.99 1.18 -6.00
CA ASN A 33 6.01 2.21 -6.16
C ASN A 33 6.32 2.49 -7.65
N MET A 34 6.39 1.46 -8.50
CA MET A 34 6.56 1.63 -9.96
C MET A 34 5.36 2.31 -10.63
N TYR A 35 4.15 2.08 -10.12
CA TYR A 35 2.92 2.76 -10.55
C TYR A 35 2.74 4.16 -9.91
N GLY A 36 3.71 4.64 -9.13
CA GLY A 36 3.69 5.97 -8.51
C GLY A 36 2.82 6.09 -7.25
N PHE A 37 2.46 4.96 -6.62
CA PHE A 37 1.86 4.94 -5.29
C PHE A 37 2.96 4.91 -4.23
N HIS A 38 2.97 5.90 -3.35
CA HIS A 38 3.93 5.98 -2.25
C HIS A 38 3.23 5.80 -0.90
N LYS A 39 3.92 5.10 0.02
CA LYS A 39 3.45 4.93 1.39
C LYS A 39 3.37 6.30 2.08
N ILE A 40 2.22 6.61 2.66
CA ILE A 40 2.05 7.78 3.53
C ILE A 40 2.44 7.35 4.94
N PRO A 41 3.52 7.91 5.53
CA PRO A 41 3.83 7.67 6.93
C PRO A 41 2.73 8.27 7.81
N HIS A 42 2.32 7.54 8.85
CA HIS A 42 1.47 8.12 9.88
C HIS A 42 2.34 9.09 10.69
N LEU A 43 2.10 10.39 10.53
CA LEU A 43 2.84 11.42 11.26
C LEU A 43 2.32 11.50 12.70
N GLN A 44 2.63 10.48 13.52
CA GLN A 44 2.47 10.51 14.97
C GLN A 44 3.87 10.59 15.62
N GLN A 45 4.66 11.60 15.22
CA GLN A 45 5.84 11.98 15.99
C GLN A 45 5.37 12.80 17.20
N GLY A 46 5.23 12.15 18.37
CA GLY A 46 5.35 12.86 19.65
C GLY A 46 4.33 12.56 20.76
N VAL A 47 3.34 11.70 20.56
CA VAL A 47 2.41 11.33 21.65
C VAL A 47 2.50 9.82 21.86
N LEU A 48 2.63 9.41 23.12
CA LEU A 48 2.65 8.01 23.55
C LEU A 48 1.30 7.37 23.21
N HIS A 49 1.19 6.75 22.05
CA HIS A 49 0.00 5.98 21.71
C HIS A 49 0.20 4.52 22.13
N SER A 50 -0.72 4.08 22.98
CA SER A 50 -0.82 2.76 23.59
C SER A 50 -1.12 1.68 22.54
N ASP A 51 -0.14 0.83 22.24
CA ASP A 51 -0.14 -0.58 21.73
C ASP A 51 -1.28 -1.12 20.83
N SER A 52 -2.20 -0.28 20.36
CA SER A 52 -3.46 -0.65 19.72
C SER A 52 -3.73 0.15 18.43
N ASP A 53 -2.72 0.91 17.97
CA ASP A 53 -2.68 1.36 16.59
C ASP A 53 -2.39 0.15 15.70
N THR A 54 -3.46 -0.43 15.16
CA THR A 54 -3.34 -1.43 14.10
C THR A 54 -2.60 -0.76 12.94
N GLU A 55 -1.34 -1.14 12.69
CA GLU A 55 -0.51 -0.53 11.66
C GLU A 55 -1.10 -0.78 10.25
N PHE A 56 -1.92 0.14 9.77
CA PHE A 56 -2.48 0.08 8.41
C PHE A 56 -1.56 0.77 7.40
N TRP A 57 -1.42 0.18 6.22
CA TRP A 57 -0.63 0.71 5.12
C TRP A 57 -1.48 1.62 4.25
N ASN A 58 -1.18 2.91 4.27
CA ASN A 58 -1.80 3.90 3.40
C ASN A 58 -0.87 4.24 2.23
N PHE A 59 -1.37 4.17 1.00
CA PHE A 59 -0.68 4.59 -0.21
C PHE A 59 -1.47 5.65 -0.94
N SER A 60 -0.79 6.65 -1.49
CA SER A 60 -1.42 7.64 -2.36
C SER A 60 -0.61 7.89 -3.63
N THR A 61 -1.31 8.31 -4.67
CA THR A 61 -0.73 8.75 -5.94
C THR A 61 -1.51 9.97 -6.47
N PRO A 62 -0.83 10.97 -7.06
CA PRO A 62 -1.53 12.03 -7.77
C PRO A 62 -2.23 11.47 -9.01
N ILE A 63 -3.45 11.96 -9.30
CA ILE A 63 -4.29 11.47 -10.40
C ILE A 63 -3.58 11.58 -11.76
N SER A 64 -2.71 12.58 -11.92
CA SER A 64 -1.89 12.77 -13.12
C SER A 64 -0.85 11.66 -13.36
N SER A 65 -0.41 10.94 -12.32
CA SER A 65 0.64 9.91 -12.46
C SER A 65 0.13 8.62 -13.10
N VAL A 66 -1.14 8.28 -12.89
CA VAL A 66 -1.75 7.05 -13.41
C VAL A 66 -2.10 7.17 -14.89
N ALA A 67 -2.45 8.39 -15.34
CA ALA A 67 -2.78 8.67 -16.73
C ALA A 67 -1.58 8.51 -17.67
N ASN A 68 -0.37 8.89 -17.22
CA ASN A 68 0.84 8.80 -18.04
C ASN A 68 1.34 7.36 -18.28
N GLN A 69 0.88 6.36 -17.51
CA GLN A 69 1.29 4.96 -17.68
C GLN A 69 0.32 4.10 -18.50
N ILE A 70 -0.91 4.57 -18.73
CA ILE A 70 -1.87 3.86 -19.61
C ILE A 70 -1.67 4.25 -21.08
N CYS A 71 -1.04 5.40 -21.33
CA CYS A 71 -0.75 5.90 -22.68
C CYS A 71 0.64 5.51 -23.22
N SER A 72 1.35 4.53 -22.63
CA SER A 72 2.64 4.06 -23.12
C SER A 72 2.70 2.55 -23.32
#